data_AF-A0A6M0CAG7-F1
#
_entry.id   AF-A0A6M0CAG7-F1
#
_cell.length_a   1.000
_cell.length_b   1.000
_cell.length_c   1.000
_cell.angle_alpha   90.00
_cell.angle_beta   90.00
_cell.angle_gamma   90.00
#
_symmetry.space_group_name_H-M   'P 1'
#
loop_
_entity.id
_entity.type
_entity.pdbx_description
1 polymer ?
#
loop_
_entity_poly.entity_id
_entity_poly.type
_entity_poly.pdbx_seq_one_letter_code
_entity_poly.pdbx_strand_id
1 'polypeptide(L)' 'MSKSGQGFGFGLGKMKELTEAFKKAQQVQEGAKKLQEELDELEVEGTAGGGLVKVFLSGNQEPRRV' A
#
# COMPACT_ATOMS: atom_id res chain seq x y z
N MET A 1 -26.60 -34.40 32.58
CA MET A 1 -25.53 -34.19 31.57
C MET A 1 -25.94 -33.00 30.70
N SER A 2 -25.59 -31.77 31.11
CA SER A 2 -24.47 -30.96 30.58
C SER A 2 -24.56 -30.65 29.07
N LYS A 3 -24.98 -29.42 28.73
CA LYS A 3 -24.59 -28.67 27.51
C LYS A 3 -25.03 -27.20 27.61
N SER A 4 -24.50 -26.49 28.60
CA SER A 4 -24.53 -25.03 28.69
C SER A 4 -23.08 -24.54 28.58
N GLY A 5 -22.67 -23.98 27.43
CA GLY A 5 -21.29 -23.49 27.30
C GLY A 5 -20.79 -23.05 25.91
N GLN A 6 -21.61 -23.01 24.86
CA GLN A 6 -21.17 -22.60 23.52
C GLN A 6 -22.05 -21.44 23.02
N GLY A 7 -21.58 -20.21 23.19
CA GLY A 7 -22.28 -19.02 22.69
C GLY A 7 -21.54 -17.70 22.94
N PHE A 8 -20.69 -17.63 23.96
CA PHE A 8 -20.02 -16.38 24.35
C PHE A 8 -18.61 -16.18 23.76
N GLY A 9 -18.00 -17.22 23.20
CA GLY A 9 -16.63 -17.17 22.64
C GLY A 9 -16.55 -16.83 21.14
N PHE A 10 -17.61 -17.06 20.37
CA PHE A 10 -17.60 -16.92 18.91
C PHE A 10 -17.78 -15.46 18.44
N GLY A 11 -18.45 -14.61 19.22
CA GLY A 11 -18.65 -13.19 18.89
C GLY A 11 -17.47 -12.30 19.28
N LEU A 12 -16.83 -12.56 20.41
CA LEU A 12 -15.70 -11.77 20.91
C LEU A 12 -14.40 -12.01 20.12
N GLY A 13 -14.16 -13.25 19.64
CA GLY A 13 -13.03 -13.55 18.76
C GLY A 13 -13.12 -12.81 17.43
N LYS A 14 -14.29 -12.84 16.79
CA LYS A 14 -14.54 -12.16 15.51
C LYS A 14 -14.41 -10.64 15.61
N MET A 15 -14.85 -10.04 16.72
CA MET A 15 -14.68 -8.59 16.93
C MET A 15 -13.20 -8.19 17.06
N LYS A 16 -12.38 -9.01 17.73
CA LYS A 16 -10.93 -8.77 17.83
C LYS A 16 -10.25 -8.90 16.46
N GLU A 17 -10.56 -9.95 15.71
CA GLU A 17 -10.03 -10.16 14.35
C GLU A 17 -10.41 -9.00 13.42
N LEU A 18 -11.67 -8.55 13.46
CA LEU A 18 -12.12 -7.40 12.66
C LEU A 18 -11.37 -6.11 13.04
N THR A 19 -11.12 -5.89 14.33
CA THR A 19 -10.39 -4.72 14.81
C THR A 19 -8.95 -4.72 14.31
N GLU A 20 -8.26 -5.86 14.39
CA GLU A 20 -6.89 -6.00 13.90
C GLU A 20 -6.81 -5.89 12.38
N ALA A 21 -7.78 -6.47 11.65
CA ALA A 21 -7.89 -6.31 10.20
C ALA A 21 -8.10 -4.85 9.80
N PHE A 22 -8.95 -4.11 10.52
CA PHE A 22 -9.18 -2.69 10.26
C PHE A 22 -7.93 -1.86 10.51
N LYS A 23 -7.23 -2.06 11.64
CA LYS A 23 -5.95 -1.39 11.91
C LYS A 23 -4.91 -1.68 10.83
N LYS A 24 -4.79 -2.93 10.41
CA LYS A 24 -3.88 -3.31 9.32
C LYS A 24 -4.26 -2.63 8.00
N ALA A 25 -5.54 -2.56 7.68
CA ALA A 25 -6.02 -1.87 6.50
C ALA A 25 -5.69 -0.36 6.54
N GLN A 26 -5.84 0.29 7.70
CA GLN A 26 -5.46 1.69 7.88
C GLN A 26 -3.95 1.90 7.64
N GLN A 27 -3.10 1.05 8.21
CA GLN A 27 -1.64 1.11 7.99
C GLN A 27 -1.27 0.93 6.52
N VAL A 28 -1.92 0.00 5.82
CA VAL A 28 -1.72 -0.20 4.38
C VAL A 28 -2.20 1.01 3.59
N GLN A 29 -3.34 1.61 3.94
CA GLN A 29 -3.86 2.81 3.27
C GLN A 29 -2.92 4.01 3.44
N GLU A 30 -2.39 4.23 4.64
CA GLU A 30 -1.40 5.28 4.90
C GLU A 30 -0.09 5.03 4.15
N GLY A 31 0.42 3.79 4.20
CA GLY A 31 1.62 3.40 3.48
C GLY A 31 1.48 3.55 1.96
N ALA A 32 0.32 3.19 1.41
CA ALA A 32 0.03 3.35 -0.01
C ALA A 32 -0.03 4.83 -0.43
N LYS A 33 -0.63 5.70 0.38
CA LYS A 33 -0.63 7.16 0.12
C LYS A 33 0.79 7.73 0.10
N LYS A 34 1.60 7.38 1.11
CA LYS A 34 2.99 7.82 1.20
C LYS A 34 3.83 7.33 0.02
N LEU A 35 3.67 6.06 -0.35
CA LEU A 35 4.33 5.50 -1.53
C LEU A 35 3.93 6.23 -2.81
N GLN A 36 2.65 6.56 -2.97
CA GLN A 36 2.17 7.29 -4.13
C GLN A 36 2.84 8.66 -4.25
N GLU A 37 2.93 9.40 -3.14
CA GLU A 37 3.63 10.69 -3.08
C GLU A 37 5.13 10.54 -3.40
N GLU A 38 5.80 9.52 -2.85
CA GLU A 38 7.21 9.23 -3.15
C GLU A 38 7.44 8.89 -4.63
N LEU A 39 6.53 8.15 -5.27
CA LEU A 39 6.60 7.83 -6.69
C LEU A 39 6.36 9.06 -7.58
N ASP A 40 5.53 10.00 -7.14
CA ASP A 40 5.28 11.25 -7.87
C ASP A 40 6.50 12.18 -7.86
N GLU A 41 7.24 12.22 -6.75
CA GLU A 41 8.46 13.02 -6.58
C GLU A 41 9.72 12.38 -7.19
N LEU A 42 9.76 11.04 -7.29
CA LEU A 42 10.89 10.32 -7.88
C LEU A 42 11.10 10.73 -9.35
N GLU A 43 12.33 11.07 -9.73
CA GLU A 43 12.74 11.30 -11.12
C GLU A 43 13.71 10.19 -11.58
N VAL A 44 13.37 9.50 -12.66
CA VAL A 44 14.14 8.42 -13.27
C VAL A 44 14.70 8.90 -14.61
N GLU A 45 16.02 8.89 -14.74
CA GLU A 45 16.72 9.23 -15.98
C GLU A 45 16.91 7.99 -16.88
N GLY A 46 16.51 8.11 -18.15
CA GLY A 46 16.83 7.16 -19.21
C GLY A 46 17.72 7.81 -20.27
N THR A 47 18.64 7.03 -20.85
CA THR A 47 19.51 7.51 -21.95
C THR A 47 19.47 6.57 -23.14
N ALA A 48 19.58 7.14 -24.36
CA ALA A 48 19.64 6.40 -25.61
C ALA A 48 20.61 7.05 -26.60
N GLY A 49 20.96 6.32 -27.67
CA GLY A 49 21.83 6.83 -28.74
C GLY A 49 23.25 7.19 -28.25
N GLY A 50 23.78 6.48 -27.25
CA GLY A 50 25.09 6.79 -26.67
C GLY A 50 25.11 8.06 -25.80
N GLY A 51 23.95 8.48 -25.28
CA GLY A 51 23.81 9.69 -24.45
C GLY A 51 23.32 10.91 -25.22
N LEU A 52 23.02 10.77 -26.50
CA LEU A 52 22.45 11.84 -27.34
C LEU A 52 21.00 12.18 -26.97
N VAL A 53 20.26 11.20 -26.46
CA VAL A 53 18.89 11.39 -25.98
C VAL A 53 18.88 11.09 -24.50
N LYS A 54 18.32 12.03 -23.72
CA LYS A 54 18.02 11.85 -22.32
C LYS A 54 16.50 11.96 -22.14
N VAL A 55 15.92 11.19 -21.24
CA VAL A 55 14.51 11.26 -20.88
C VAL A 55 14.39 11.20 -19.37
N PHE A 56 13.40 11.89 -18.84
CA PHE A 56 13.13 11.91 -17.41
C PHE A 56 11.67 11.56 -17.21
N LEU A 57 11.43 10.53 -16.41
CA LEU A 57 10.09 10.06 -16.03
C LEU A 57 9.91 10.12 -14.53
N SER A 58 8.67 10.24 -14.05
CA SER A 58 8.38 10.03 -12.65
C SER A 58 8.44 8.54 -12.26
N GLY A 59 8.40 8.23 -10.96
CA GLY A 59 8.20 6.86 -10.45
C GLY A 59 6.87 6.23 -10.89
N ASN A 60 5.87 7.06 -11.23
CA ASN A 60 4.61 6.64 -11.84
C ASN A 60 4.67 6.48 -13.36
N GLN A 61 5.87 6.49 -13.94
CA GLN A 61 6.12 6.37 -15.38
C GLN A 61 5.50 7.52 -16.20
N GLU A 62 5.25 8.66 -15.57
CA GLU A 62 4.79 9.87 -16.26
C GLU A 62 5.99 10.59 -16.90
N PRO A 63 6.01 10.84 -18.22
CA PRO A 63 7.09 11.61 -18.85
C PRO A 63 7.12 13.05 -18.33
N ARG A 64 8.28 13.50 -17.85
CA ARG A 64 8.49 14.88 -17.39
C ARG A 64 9.16 15.74 -18.45
N ARG A 65 10.24 15.24 -19.07
CA ARG A 65 11.01 15.94 -20.12
C ARG A 65 11.93 15.02 -20.90
N VAL A 66 12.36 15.50 -22.07
CA VAL A 66 13.38 14.91 -22.96
C VAL A 66 14.55 15.89 -23.03
#